data_AF-Q8RKV1-F1
#
_entry.id   AF-Q8RKV1-F1
#
_cell.length_a   1.000
_cell.length_b   1.000
_cell.length_c   1.000
_cell.angle_alpha   90.00
_cell.angle_beta   90.00
_cell.angle_gamma   90.00
#
_symmetry.space_group_name_H-M   'P 1'
#
loop_
_entity.id
_entity.type
_entity.pdbx_description
1 polymer ?
#
loop_
_entity_poly.entity_id
_entity_poly.type
_entity_poly.pdbx_seq_one_letter_code
_entity_poly.pdbx_strand_id
1 'polypeptide(L)' 'MAQMTVQVVTPDGLKYDHHASFIHAVTKDGQIGILPGHINLIAPLEVD' A
#
# COMPACT_ATOMS: atom_id res chain seq x y z
N MET A 1 11.10 -3.98 -15.21
CA MET A 1 11.15 -3.73 -13.76
C MET A 1 9.99 -4.47 -13.13
N ALA A 2 10.17 -5.11 -11.98
CA ALA A 2 9.08 -5.82 -11.31
C ALA A 2 8.03 -4.82 -10.78
N GLN A 3 6.77 -5.25 -10.74
CA GLN A 3 5.64 -4.45 -10.27
C GLN A 3 4.74 -5.30 -9.37
N MET A 4 3.93 -4.62 -8.56
CA MET A 4 2.86 -5.23 -7.78
C MET A 4 1.54 -4.54 -8.08
N THR A 5 0.44 -5.28 -8.03
CA THR A 5 -0.91 -4.72 -8.07
C THR A 5 -1.20 -4.02 -6.75
N VAL A 6 -1.74 -2.81 -6.82
CA VAL A 6 -2.11 -2.00 -5.67
C VAL A 6 -3.55 -1.59 -5.80
N GLN A 7 -4.32 -1.85 -4.73
CA GLN A 7 -5.71 -1.47 -4.65
C GLN A 7 -5.95 -0.59 -3.41
N VAL A 8 -6.64 0.53 -3.61
CA VAL A 8 -7.12 1.39 -2.52
C VAL A 8 -8.64 1.34 -2.50
N VAL A 9 -9.20 0.85 -1.40
CA VAL A 9 -10.63 0.61 -1.25
C VAL A 9 -11.17 1.50 -0.14
N THR A 10 -12.33 2.11 -0.41
CA THR A 10 -13.11 2.89 0.56
C THR A 10 -14.52 2.28 0.69
N PRO A 11 -15.34 2.66 1.67
CA PRO A 11 -16.74 2.22 1.73
C PRO A 11 -17.54 2.53 0.45
N ASP A 12 -17.19 3.61 -0.26
CA ASP A 12 -17.79 3.99 -1.55
C ASP A 12 -17.27 3.19 -2.75
N GLY A 13 -16.40 2.19 -2.53
CA GLY A 13 -15.83 1.32 -3.55
C GLY A 13 -14.33 1.52 -3.82
N LEU A 14 -13.87 0.86 -4.89
CA LEU A 14 -12.48 0.86 -5.37
C LEU A 14 -12.09 2.23 -5.94
N LYS A 15 -11.07 2.86 -5.37
CA LYS A 15 -10.60 4.20 -5.78
C LYS A 15 -9.30 4.17 -6.58
N TYR A 16 -8.52 3.10 -6.43
CA TYR A 16 -7.27 2.91 -7.15
C TYR A 16 -7.08 1.43 -7.44
N ASP A 17 -6.71 1.09 -8.68
CA ASP A 17 -6.38 -0.27 -9.12
C ASP A 17 -5.35 -0.21 -10.25
N HIS A 18 -4.07 -0.21 -9.89
CA HIS A 18 -2.96 -0.06 -10.82
C HIS A 18 -1.72 -0.81 -10.35
N HIS A 19 -0.66 -0.72 -11.14
CA HIS A 19 0.63 -1.35 -10.87
C HIS A 19 1.65 -0.33 -10.37
N ALA A 20 2.36 -0.66 -9.29
CA ALA A 20 3.42 0.16 -8.72
C ALA A 20 4.72 -0.64 -8.56
N SER A 21 5.86 0.04 -8.71
CA SER A 21 7.18 -0.53 -8.41
C SER A 21 7.69 -0.18 -7.01
N PHE A 22 7.01 0.74 -6.31
CA PHE A 22 7.29 1.14 -4.93
C PHE A 22 6.05 1.78 -4.31
N ILE A 23 5.84 1.55 -3.02
CA ILE A 23 4.79 2.20 -2.22
C ILE A 23 5.46 2.78 -0.98
N HIS A 24 5.13 4.04 -0.64
CA HIS A 24 5.45 4.65 0.64
C HIS A 24 4.13 4.91 1.38
N ALA A 25 4.07 4.54 2.65
CA ALA A 25 2.91 4.75 3.51
C ALA A 25 3.35 5.15 4.92
N VAL A 26 2.48 5.91 5.59
CA VAL A 26 2.63 6.25 7.01
C VAL A 26 1.67 5.38 7.81
N THR A 27 2.22 4.63 8.75
CA THR A 27 1.48 3.74 9.65
C THR A 27 1.59 4.26 11.07
N LYS A 28 0.73 3.76 11.97
CA LYS A 28 0.79 4.14 13.40
C LYS A 28 2.11 3.81 14.09
N ASP A 29 2.89 2.87 13.55
CA ASP A 29 4.19 2.45 14.08
C ASP A 29 5.38 3.11 13.36
N GLY A 30 5.11 4.01 12.41
CA GLY A 30 6.10 4.73 11.62
C GLY A 30 5.91 4.58 10.11
N GLN A 31 6.92 5.02 9.35
CA GLN A 31 6.88 4.99 7.89
C GLN A 31 7.31 3.63 7.34
N ILE A 32 6.67 3.20 6.24
CA ILE A 32 7.01 1.97 5.55
C ILE A 32 7.19 2.18 4.05
N GLY A 33 8.20 1.52 3.49
CA GLY A 33 8.41 1.38 2.05
C GLY A 33 8.18 -0.07 1.61
N ILE A 34 7.38 -0.31 0.58
CA ILE A 34 7.05 -1.64 0.05
C ILE A 34 7.59 -1.76 -1.37
N LEU A 35 8.31 -2.84 -1.64
CA LEU A 35 8.85 -3.21 -2.95
C LEU A 35 8.19 -4.52 -3.46
N PRO A 36 8.23 -4.79 -4.78
CA PRO A 36 7.76 -6.06 -5.33
C PRO A 36 8.48 -7.26 -4.69
N GLY A 37 7.72 -8.27 -4.26
CA GLY A 37 8.26 -9.46 -3.59
C GLY A 37 8.45 -9.32 -2.07
N HIS A 38 8.01 -8.21 -1.47
CA HIS A 38 7.96 -8.07 -0.01
C HIS A 38 7.05 -9.14 0.62
N ILE A 39 7.37 -9.56 1.84
CA ILE A 39 6.54 -10.48 2.62
C ILE A 39 5.16 -9.88 2.94
N ASN A 40 4.17 -10.74 3.19
CA ASN A 40 2.84 -10.28 3.58
C ASN A 40 2.88 -9.57 4.95
N LEU A 41 2.18 -8.44 5.07
CA LEU A 41 2.10 -7.62 6.27
C LEU A 41 0.71 -7.00 6.39
N ILE A 42 0.26 -6.77 7.63
CA ILE A 42 -0.93 -5.98 7.95
C ILE A 42 -0.52 -4.89 8.94
N ALA A 43 -0.84 -3.63 8.65
CA ALA A 43 -0.56 -2.50 9.52
C ALA A 43 -1.68 -1.45 9.44
N PRO A 44 -2.08 -0.83 10.56
CA PRO A 44 -3.01 0.29 10.54
C PRO A 44 -2.33 1.55 9.99
N LEU A 45 -2.94 2.18 8.99
CA LEU A 45 -2.48 3.45 8.47
C LEU A 45 -2.73 4.58 9.48
N GLU A 46 -1.83 5.55 9.52
CA GLU A 46 -2.06 6.83 10.18
C GLU A 46 -2.84 7.72 9.20
N VAL A 47 -4.04 8.13 9.61
CA VAL A 47 -4.98 8.90 8.78
C VAL A 47 -5.52 10.03 9.67
N ASP A 48 -5.09 11.26 9.37
CA ASP A 48 -5.60 12.50 9.97
C ASP A 48 -6.63 13.18 9.06
#